data_AF-A0A961TYL8-F1
#
_entry.id   AF-A0A961TYL8-F1
#
_cell.length_a   1.000
_cell.length_b   1.000
_cell.length_c   1.000
_cell.angle_alpha   90.00
_cell.angle_beta   90.00
_cell.angle_gamma   90.00
#
_symmetry.space_group_name_H-M   'P 1'
#
loop_
_entity.id
_entity.type
_entity.pdbx_description
1 polymer ?
#
loop_
_entity_poly.entity_id
_entity_poly.type
_entity_poly.pdbx_seq_one_letter_code
_entity_poly.pdbx_strand_id
1 'polypeptide(L)'
;KEMRFGPLVTNPDVRDWSVAASIFVSLSKQSGGRFDLAVGRGDSSRRVMGLKPATLARVAEFIDKTKAMVRGEEVVYGESPEPVKFPWAVGHDMPAWIAAYGPLALKTAGKHSDGVVLQIAEPGLCKWFTDQCIAAGKAEGKDMSGFRSMAAAPAYFGDKAQAVEATKWFPAMVGNHVADIVEKYGKDSGLVPDALTNYIERRRGYDYSKHGQSDNPYLDFITPDVVESFCVLGEPADHIAKIRKLEEAGVTQFNIYLDSGQEEEIIAGYGRDVIPAFSSH
;
A
#
# COMPACT_ATOMS: atom_id res chain seq x y z
N LYS A 1 -8.28 -18.06 15.67
CA LYS A 1 -8.20 -16.60 15.90
C LYS A 1 -6.95 -16.10 15.17
N GLU A 2 -6.88 -16.29 13.85
CA GLU A 2 -5.61 -16.23 13.10
C GLU A 2 -5.43 -14.96 12.26
N MET A 3 -6.49 -14.17 12.07
CA MET A 3 -6.47 -12.99 11.20
C MET A 3 -5.46 -11.95 11.68
N ARG A 4 -4.57 -11.51 10.78
CA ARG A 4 -3.66 -10.39 11.01
C ARG A 4 -4.36 -9.06 10.76
N PHE A 5 -3.95 -8.00 11.44
CA PHE A 5 -4.57 -6.68 11.31
C PHE A 5 -3.57 -5.55 11.55
N GLY A 6 -3.86 -4.38 11.02
CA GLY A 6 -2.96 -3.24 11.10
C GLY A 6 -3.45 -2.06 10.27
N PRO A 7 -2.87 -0.86 10.45
CA PRO A 7 -3.15 0.27 9.58
C PRO A 7 -2.57 0.03 8.18
N LEU A 8 -3.35 0.39 7.15
CA LEU A 8 -2.97 0.37 5.73
C LEU A 8 -3.36 1.70 5.06
N VAL A 9 -2.67 2.81 5.33
CA VAL A 9 -1.40 2.97 6.05
C VAL A 9 -1.51 4.02 7.16
N THR A 10 -0.56 4.01 8.11
CA THR A 10 -0.29 5.16 8.99
C THR A 10 0.86 6.02 8.45
N ASN A 11 1.26 7.06 9.17
CA ASN A 11 2.42 7.89 8.83
C ASN A 11 3.12 8.42 10.11
N PRO A 12 4.39 8.85 10.03
CA PRO A 12 5.19 9.24 11.20
C PRO A 12 4.87 10.62 11.78
N ASP A 13 3.97 11.39 11.16
CA ASP A 13 3.83 12.83 11.40
C ASP A 13 2.47 13.26 11.96
N VAL A 14 1.54 12.32 12.14
CA VAL A 14 0.20 12.58 12.70
C VAL A 14 0.06 12.15 14.16
N ARG A 15 1.04 11.41 14.70
CA ARG A 15 1.10 10.99 16.10
C ARG A 15 2.54 11.05 16.58
N ASP A 16 2.74 11.39 17.85
CA ASP A 16 4.02 11.18 18.50
C ASP A 16 4.40 9.68 18.46
N TRP A 17 5.69 9.39 18.30
CA TRP A 17 6.14 8.03 18.06
C TRP A 17 5.98 7.15 19.31
N SER A 18 6.10 7.68 20.52
CA SER A 18 5.82 6.91 21.75
C SER A 18 4.36 6.51 21.83
N VAL A 19 3.45 7.40 21.41
CA VAL A 19 2.00 7.13 21.39
C VAL A 19 1.68 6.07 20.35
N ALA A 20 2.21 6.22 19.13
CA ALA A 20 2.01 5.23 18.07
C ALA A 20 2.57 3.85 18.48
N ALA A 21 3.82 3.80 18.96
CA ALA A 21 4.46 2.56 19.36
C ALA A 21 3.78 1.90 20.57
N SER A 22 3.32 2.67 21.55
CA SER A 22 2.55 2.15 22.69
C SER A 22 1.27 1.42 22.22
N ILE A 23 0.57 1.99 21.23
CA ILE A 23 -0.58 1.33 20.58
C ILE A 23 -0.14 0.03 19.89
N PHE A 24 0.94 0.07 19.10
CA PHE A 24 1.42 -1.10 18.37
C PHE A 24 1.85 -2.24 19.30
N VAL A 25 2.59 -1.93 20.36
CA VAL A 25 3.00 -2.91 21.39
C VAL A 25 1.78 -3.52 22.05
N SER A 26 0.78 -2.69 22.39
CA SER A 26 -0.45 -3.15 23.04
C SER A 26 -1.26 -4.07 22.13
N LEU A 27 -1.45 -3.69 20.86
CA LEU A 27 -2.18 -4.50 19.87
C LEU A 27 -1.42 -5.79 19.53
N SER A 28 -0.09 -5.72 19.39
CA SER A 28 0.74 -6.89 19.18
C SER A 28 0.63 -7.87 20.35
N LYS A 29 0.77 -7.40 21.59
CA LYS A 29 0.62 -8.23 22.81
C LYS A 29 -0.77 -8.84 22.94
N GLN A 30 -1.83 -8.04 22.81
CA GLN A 30 -3.21 -8.51 22.95
C GLN A 30 -3.59 -9.52 21.86
N SER A 31 -3.01 -9.39 20.67
CA SER A 31 -3.31 -10.26 19.55
C SER A 31 -2.43 -11.51 19.47
N GLY A 32 -1.34 -11.59 20.24
CA GLY A 32 -0.35 -12.67 20.13
C GLY A 32 0.52 -12.54 18.88
N GLY A 33 0.94 -11.32 18.51
CA GLY A 33 1.85 -11.08 17.38
C GLY A 33 1.17 -11.00 16.01
N ARG A 34 -0.14 -10.71 15.96
CA ARG A 34 -0.91 -10.59 14.71
C ARG A 34 -1.02 -9.16 14.18
N PHE A 35 -0.28 -8.22 14.76
CA PHE A 35 -0.27 -6.83 14.33
C PHE A 35 0.77 -6.61 13.23
N ASP A 36 0.35 -5.99 12.13
CA ASP A 36 1.21 -5.54 11.02
C ASP A 36 1.21 -4.01 10.95
N LEU A 37 2.27 -3.43 10.42
CA LEU A 37 2.40 -1.97 10.26
C LEU A 37 2.67 -1.61 8.81
N ALA A 38 1.71 -1.02 8.11
CA ALA A 38 2.00 -0.38 6.83
C ALA A 38 2.11 1.14 7.00
N VAL A 39 3.17 1.73 6.43
CA VAL A 39 3.50 3.15 6.59
C VAL A 39 3.64 3.83 5.23
N GLY A 40 3.07 5.03 5.13
CA GLY A 40 3.30 5.96 4.03
C GLY A 40 3.83 7.30 4.54
N ARG A 41 4.08 8.23 3.60
CA ARG A 41 4.51 9.59 3.93
C ARG A 41 3.39 10.48 4.50
N GLY A 42 2.16 10.00 4.47
CA GLY A 42 0.97 10.74 4.90
C GLY A 42 0.51 11.79 3.89
N ASP A 43 0.46 11.47 2.60
CA ASP A 43 0.08 12.41 1.54
C ASP A 43 -1.26 13.11 1.81
N SER A 44 -2.38 12.40 1.81
CA SER A 44 -3.71 12.98 2.08
C SER A 44 -3.81 13.58 3.49
N SER A 45 -3.41 12.81 4.53
CA SER A 45 -3.53 13.23 5.93
C SER A 45 -2.73 14.48 6.29
N ARG A 46 -1.55 14.69 5.67
CA ARG A 46 -0.72 15.89 5.93
C ARG A 46 -1.19 17.06 5.09
N ARG A 47 -1.50 16.83 3.81
CA ARG A 47 -1.92 17.88 2.88
C ARG A 47 -3.26 18.49 3.28
N VAL A 48 -4.20 17.73 3.83
CA VAL A 48 -5.47 18.29 4.36
C VAL A 48 -5.24 19.25 5.53
N MET A 49 -4.17 19.06 6.30
CA MET A 49 -3.74 19.99 7.36
C MET A 49 -2.87 21.15 6.82
N GLY A 50 -2.69 21.28 5.51
CA GLY A 50 -1.79 22.25 4.89
C GLY A 50 -0.30 21.94 5.08
N LEU A 51 0.04 20.73 5.51
CA LEU A 51 1.42 20.33 5.81
C LEU A 51 2.03 19.48 4.69
N LYS A 52 3.37 19.50 4.61
CA LYS A 52 4.11 18.63 3.70
C LYS A 52 4.13 17.17 4.21
N PRO A 53 4.08 16.18 3.30
CA PRO A 53 4.32 14.77 3.64
C PRO A 53 5.71 14.55 4.25
N ALA A 54 5.85 13.47 5.02
CA ALA A 54 7.11 13.09 5.65
C ALA A 54 8.20 12.77 4.62
N THR A 55 9.47 12.94 5.00
CA THR A 55 10.59 12.45 4.20
C THR A 55 10.68 10.92 4.28
N LEU A 56 11.26 10.29 3.26
CA LEU A 56 11.46 8.84 3.26
C LEU A 56 12.43 8.37 4.34
N ALA A 57 13.44 9.18 4.68
CA ALA A 57 14.33 8.91 5.81
C ALA A 57 13.55 8.84 7.13
N ARG A 58 12.58 9.76 7.32
CA ARG A 58 11.72 9.76 8.50
C ARG A 58 10.74 8.58 8.54
N VAL A 59 10.22 8.16 7.38
CA VAL A 59 9.41 6.93 7.27
C VAL A 59 10.23 5.69 7.66
N ALA A 60 11.45 5.56 7.13
CA ALA A 60 12.36 4.47 7.46
C ALA A 60 12.68 4.43 8.96
N GLU A 61 13.09 5.58 9.51
CA GLU A 61 13.41 5.69 10.93
C GLU A 61 12.20 5.34 11.82
N PHE A 62 11.00 5.82 11.46
CA PHE A 62 9.77 5.48 12.20
C PHE A 62 9.51 3.98 12.23
N ILE A 63 9.64 3.29 11.10
CA ILE A 63 9.49 1.83 11.06
C ILE A 63 10.52 1.16 11.93
N ASP A 64 11.80 1.48 11.75
CA ASP A 64 12.91 0.84 12.46
C ASP A 64 12.76 1.01 13.98
N LYS A 65 12.45 2.24 14.43
CA LYS A 65 12.25 2.57 15.84
C LYS A 65 11.01 1.92 16.43
N THR A 66 9.87 1.97 15.74
CA THR A 66 8.62 1.40 16.28
C THR A 66 8.66 -0.13 16.29
N LYS A 67 9.30 -0.79 15.31
CA LYS A 67 9.58 -2.23 15.35
C LYS A 67 10.45 -2.61 16.55
N ALA A 68 11.54 -1.88 16.78
CA ALA A 68 12.42 -2.08 17.93
C ALA A 68 11.66 -1.96 19.26
N MET A 69 10.84 -0.91 19.41
CA MET A 69 9.99 -0.74 20.59
C MET A 69 8.98 -1.89 20.78
N VAL A 70 8.38 -2.41 19.71
CA VAL A 70 7.46 -3.57 19.77
C VAL A 70 8.17 -4.84 20.21
N ARG A 71 9.44 -5.03 19.82
CA ARG A 71 10.31 -6.11 20.33
C ARG A 71 10.76 -5.91 21.78
N GLY A 72 10.48 -4.75 22.39
CA GLY A 72 10.87 -4.41 23.75
C GLY A 72 12.28 -3.83 23.87
N GLU A 73 12.87 -3.40 22.76
CA GLU A 73 14.18 -2.75 22.72
C GLU A 73 14.09 -1.28 23.19
N GLU A 74 15.23 -0.75 23.64
CA GLU A 74 15.39 0.66 23.97
C GLU A 74 15.68 1.49 22.72
N VAL A 75 14.98 2.59 22.57
CA VAL A 75 15.06 3.44 21.37
C VAL A 75 15.12 4.91 21.72
N VAL A 76 16.12 5.61 21.19
CA VAL A 76 16.13 7.07 21.08
C VAL A 76 15.54 7.46 19.72
N TYR A 77 14.65 8.45 19.71
CA TYR A 77 14.03 8.99 18.50
C TYR A 77 13.75 10.50 18.66
N GLY A 78 13.70 11.21 17.53
CA GLY A 78 13.38 12.64 17.51
C GLY A 78 14.26 13.45 18.45
N GLU A 79 13.63 14.32 19.25
CA GLU A 79 14.29 15.16 20.25
C GLU A 79 14.26 14.53 21.66
N SER A 80 13.86 13.26 21.80
CA SER A 80 13.80 12.59 23.11
C SER A 80 15.20 12.52 23.73
N PRO A 81 15.43 13.13 24.91
CA PRO A 81 16.77 13.12 25.52
C PRO A 81 17.14 11.76 26.12
N GLU A 82 16.14 10.94 26.45
CA GLU A 82 16.30 9.64 27.10
C GLU A 82 15.78 8.51 26.22
N PRO A 83 16.35 7.29 26.32
CA PRO A 83 15.84 6.10 25.63
C PRO A 83 14.40 5.76 26.08
N VAL A 84 13.55 5.42 25.10
CA VAL A 84 12.19 4.95 25.34
C VAL A 84 12.15 3.43 25.25
N LYS A 85 11.54 2.79 26.26
CA LYS A 85 11.31 1.34 26.33
C LYS A 85 9.92 1.05 26.89
N PHE A 86 9.26 0.04 26.35
CA PHE A 86 7.97 -0.40 26.86
C PHE A 86 8.09 -1.71 27.66
N PRO A 87 8.05 -1.66 29.00
CA PRO A 87 8.28 -2.84 29.84
C PRO A 87 7.21 -3.93 29.71
N TRP A 88 6.06 -3.63 29.08
CA TRP A 88 5.02 -4.60 28.83
C TRP A 88 5.15 -5.32 27.48
N ALA A 89 6.10 -4.92 26.63
CA ALA A 89 6.39 -5.61 25.37
C ALA A 89 6.82 -7.07 25.63
N VAL A 90 6.39 -7.98 24.75
CA VAL A 90 6.60 -9.43 24.92
C VAL A 90 7.50 -10.03 23.84
N GLY A 91 8.25 -9.18 23.11
CA GLY A 91 9.23 -9.62 22.12
C GLY A 91 8.65 -10.09 20.79
N HIS A 92 7.39 -9.76 20.48
CA HIS A 92 6.83 -10.05 19.16
C HIS A 92 7.53 -9.24 18.07
N ASP A 93 7.72 -9.85 16.91
CA ASP A 93 8.04 -9.09 15.72
C ASP A 93 6.78 -8.41 15.16
N MET A 94 6.98 -7.36 14.38
CA MET A 94 5.92 -6.59 13.72
C MET A 94 6.27 -6.45 12.24
N PRO A 95 5.67 -7.28 11.36
CA PRO A 95 5.91 -7.13 9.95
C PRO A 95 5.51 -5.74 9.48
N ALA A 96 6.41 -5.09 8.74
CA ALA A 96 6.26 -3.74 8.28
C ALA A 96 6.22 -3.68 6.76
N TRP A 97 5.45 -2.72 6.26
CA TRP A 97 5.26 -2.47 4.85
C TRP A 97 5.43 -0.98 4.55
N ILE A 98 5.96 -0.64 3.38
CA ILE A 98 5.99 0.74 2.90
C ILE A 98 5.11 0.86 1.65
N ALA A 99 4.18 1.84 1.66
CA ALA A 99 3.47 2.23 0.45
C ALA A 99 4.40 3.06 -0.45
N ALA A 100 4.67 2.58 -1.67
CA ALA A 100 5.67 3.16 -2.55
C ALA A 100 5.31 3.08 -4.03
N TYR A 101 5.65 4.14 -4.75
CA TYR A 101 5.55 4.25 -6.21
C TYR A 101 6.81 4.84 -6.83
N GLY A 102 7.35 5.91 -6.24
CA GLY A 102 8.53 6.60 -6.76
C GLY A 102 9.84 5.85 -6.48
N PRO A 103 10.89 6.03 -7.31
CA PRO A 103 12.15 5.28 -7.21
C PRO A 103 12.79 5.31 -5.82
N LEU A 104 12.80 6.47 -5.16
CA LEU A 104 13.33 6.59 -3.81
C LEU A 104 12.47 5.84 -2.79
N ALA A 105 11.15 5.86 -2.94
CA ALA A 105 10.25 5.17 -2.03
C ALA A 105 10.38 3.65 -2.17
N LEU A 106 10.49 3.14 -3.40
CA LEU A 106 10.75 1.72 -3.69
C LEU A 106 12.11 1.29 -3.11
N LYS A 107 13.14 2.13 -3.28
CA LYS A 107 14.45 1.91 -2.66
C LYS A 107 14.34 1.86 -1.13
N THR A 108 13.60 2.78 -0.50
CA THR A 108 13.37 2.76 0.94
C THR A 108 12.60 1.51 1.39
N ALA A 109 11.58 1.08 0.65
CA ALA A 109 10.82 -0.13 0.93
C ALA A 109 11.71 -1.37 0.95
N GLY A 110 12.55 -1.56 -0.09
CA GLY A 110 13.51 -2.66 -0.15
C GLY A 110 14.54 -2.66 0.98
N LYS A 111 14.84 -1.49 1.56
CA LYS A 111 15.83 -1.33 2.62
C LYS A 111 15.27 -1.44 4.04
N HIS A 112 14.04 -1.02 4.30
CA HIS A 112 13.54 -0.82 5.67
C HIS A 112 12.22 -1.54 5.96
N SER A 113 11.68 -2.33 5.04
CA SER A 113 10.42 -3.05 5.25
C SER A 113 10.47 -4.50 4.79
N ASP A 114 9.49 -5.28 5.25
CA ASP A 114 9.31 -6.69 4.91
C ASP A 114 8.47 -6.86 3.64
N GLY A 115 7.92 -5.76 3.11
CA GLY A 115 7.19 -5.75 1.85
C GLY A 115 6.75 -4.37 1.39
N VAL A 116 6.21 -4.31 0.18
CA VAL A 116 5.69 -3.09 -0.44
C VAL A 116 4.18 -3.13 -0.57
N VAL A 117 3.52 -1.98 -0.34
CA VAL A 117 2.10 -1.78 -0.66
C VAL A 117 1.99 -1.00 -1.95
N LEU A 118 1.32 -1.58 -2.94
CA LEU A 118 1.09 -1.01 -4.26
C LEU A 118 -0.41 -0.82 -4.43
N GLN A 119 -0.86 0.42 -4.59
CA GLN A 119 -2.28 0.73 -4.77
C GLN A 119 -2.70 0.52 -6.24
N ILE A 120 -2.48 -0.67 -6.77
CA ILE A 120 -2.77 -1.02 -8.17
C ILE A 120 -2.87 -2.54 -8.30
N ALA A 121 -3.74 -3.02 -9.18
CA ALA A 121 -3.86 -4.44 -9.53
C ALA A 121 -3.45 -4.71 -11.00
N GLU A 122 -2.54 -3.92 -11.57
CA GLU A 122 -1.97 -4.20 -12.90
C GLU A 122 -0.71 -5.06 -12.73
N PRO A 123 -0.71 -6.34 -13.18
CA PRO A 123 0.38 -7.27 -12.89
C PRO A 123 1.76 -6.82 -13.35
N GLY A 124 1.88 -6.22 -14.54
CA GLY A 124 3.17 -5.76 -15.06
C GLY A 124 3.82 -4.68 -14.19
N LEU A 125 3.02 -3.71 -13.75
CA LEU A 125 3.41 -2.63 -12.86
C LEU A 125 3.71 -3.16 -11.46
N CYS A 126 2.88 -4.06 -10.92
CA CYS A 126 3.14 -4.71 -9.64
C CYS A 126 4.50 -5.42 -9.64
N LYS A 127 4.78 -6.18 -10.71
CA LYS A 127 6.08 -6.84 -10.88
C LYS A 127 7.22 -5.83 -10.92
N TRP A 128 7.09 -4.81 -11.78
CA TRP A 128 8.14 -3.80 -11.96
C TRP A 128 8.48 -3.10 -10.64
N PHE A 129 7.48 -2.63 -9.90
CA PHE A 129 7.70 -1.98 -8.59
C PHE A 129 8.38 -2.92 -7.59
N THR A 130 7.92 -4.17 -7.53
CA THR A 130 8.46 -5.18 -6.61
C THR A 130 9.92 -5.50 -6.94
N ASP A 131 10.26 -5.65 -8.22
CA ASP A 131 11.63 -5.91 -8.69
C ASP A 131 12.58 -4.79 -8.27
N GLN A 132 12.15 -3.52 -8.33
CA GLN A 132 12.96 -2.38 -7.87
C GLN A 132 13.24 -2.43 -6.37
N CYS A 133 12.24 -2.78 -5.55
CA CYS A 133 12.42 -2.97 -4.11
C CYS A 133 13.42 -4.10 -3.81
N ILE A 134 13.26 -5.25 -4.46
CA ILE A 134 14.14 -6.41 -4.28
C ILE A 134 15.57 -6.06 -4.70
N ALA A 135 15.76 -5.39 -5.85
CA ALA A 135 17.08 -4.97 -6.32
C ALA A 135 17.75 -4.00 -5.32
N ALA A 136 16.99 -3.03 -4.79
CA ALA A 136 17.48 -2.10 -3.79
C ALA A 136 17.90 -2.77 -2.48
N GLY A 137 17.14 -3.76 -2.00
CA GLY A 137 17.49 -4.53 -0.81
C GLY A 137 18.74 -5.40 -1.02
N LYS A 138 18.82 -6.10 -2.17
CA LYS A 138 19.99 -6.91 -2.55
C LYS A 138 21.27 -6.08 -2.66
N ALA A 139 21.19 -4.86 -3.19
CA ALA A 139 22.32 -3.95 -3.30
C ALA A 139 22.93 -3.55 -1.94
N GLU A 140 22.17 -3.69 -0.85
CA GLU A 140 22.63 -3.45 0.52
C GLU A 140 23.00 -4.76 1.26
N GLY A 141 23.06 -5.88 0.53
CA GLY A 141 23.40 -7.18 1.09
C GLY A 141 22.29 -7.83 1.92
N LYS A 142 21.03 -7.37 1.81
CA LYS A 142 19.90 -7.99 2.52
C LYS A 142 19.44 -9.26 1.83
N ASP A 143 19.02 -10.25 2.62
CA ASP A 143 18.24 -11.37 2.11
C ASP A 143 16.82 -10.88 1.78
N MET A 144 16.43 -11.02 0.52
CA MET A 144 15.13 -10.58 -0.02
C MET A 144 14.22 -11.76 -0.35
N SER A 145 14.60 -12.99 0.00
CA SER A 145 13.80 -14.19 -0.27
C SER A 145 12.42 -14.17 0.38
N GLY A 146 12.29 -13.48 1.53
CA GLY A 146 11.03 -13.28 2.24
C GLY A 146 10.34 -11.94 1.96
N PHE A 147 10.82 -11.13 0.99
CA PHE A 147 10.20 -9.83 0.70
C PHE A 147 8.83 -10.01 0.03
N ARG A 148 7.83 -9.30 0.54
CA ARG A 148 6.43 -9.45 0.11
C ARG A 148 5.96 -8.28 -0.74
N SER A 149 4.97 -8.55 -1.58
CA SER A 149 4.29 -7.54 -2.41
C SER A 149 2.78 -7.62 -2.20
N MET A 150 2.17 -6.47 -1.90
CA MET A 150 0.73 -6.33 -1.74
C MET A 150 0.15 -5.47 -2.86
N ALA A 151 -0.73 -6.06 -3.67
CA ALA A 151 -1.60 -5.31 -4.58
C ALA A 151 -2.88 -4.93 -3.82
N ALA A 152 -3.08 -3.64 -3.56
CA ALA A 152 -4.27 -3.10 -2.91
C ALA A 152 -5.12 -2.37 -3.94
N ALA A 153 -6.28 -2.91 -4.30
CA ALA A 153 -7.15 -2.33 -5.32
C ALA A 153 -8.62 -2.65 -5.06
N PRO A 154 -9.56 -1.87 -5.61
CA PRO A 154 -10.98 -2.21 -5.56
C PRO A 154 -11.23 -3.58 -6.20
N ALA A 155 -12.15 -4.32 -5.59
CA ALA A 155 -12.76 -5.46 -6.21
C ALA A 155 -14.27 -5.26 -6.30
N TYR A 156 -14.89 -5.66 -7.41
CA TYR A 156 -16.32 -5.49 -7.60
C TYR A 156 -16.90 -6.60 -8.48
N PHE A 157 -17.86 -7.35 -7.94
CA PHE A 157 -18.50 -8.45 -8.66
C PHE A 157 -19.64 -7.97 -9.57
N GLY A 158 -19.85 -8.68 -10.68
CA GLY A 158 -21.01 -8.53 -11.57
C GLY A 158 -20.70 -7.86 -12.90
N ASP A 159 -21.67 -7.12 -13.44
CA ASP A 159 -21.54 -6.48 -14.75
C ASP A 159 -20.36 -5.51 -14.82
N LYS A 160 -19.49 -5.68 -15.82
CA LYS A 160 -18.27 -4.89 -15.95
C LYS A 160 -18.52 -3.41 -16.14
N ALA A 161 -19.57 -3.00 -16.85
CA ALA A 161 -19.84 -1.59 -17.05
C ALA A 161 -20.24 -0.92 -15.72
N GLN A 162 -21.05 -1.60 -14.92
CA GLN A 162 -21.38 -1.14 -13.56
C GLN A 162 -20.15 -1.12 -12.65
N ALA A 163 -19.34 -2.17 -12.68
CA ALA A 163 -18.12 -2.29 -11.88
C ALA A 163 -17.11 -1.18 -12.22
N VAL A 164 -16.94 -0.86 -13.51
CA VAL A 164 -16.10 0.25 -13.98
C VAL A 164 -16.59 1.58 -13.41
N GLU A 165 -17.88 1.88 -13.51
CA GLU A 165 -18.43 3.13 -12.98
C GLU A 165 -18.29 3.23 -11.46
N ALA A 166 -18.49 2.13 -10.73
CA ALA A 166 -18.35 2.09 -9.27
C ALA A 166 -16.90 2.32 -8.81
N THR A 167 -15.91 1.91 -9.62
CA THR A 167 -14.49 1.89 -9.22
C THR A 167 -13.59 2.91 -9.93
N LYS A 168 -14.14 3.71 -10.86
CA LYS A 168 -13.39 4.71 -11.65
C LYS A 168 -12.63 5.77 -10.84
N TRP A 169 -13.01 5.98 -9.57
CA TRP A 169 -12.30 6.88 -8.65
C TRP A 169 -10.86 6.42 -8.36
N PHE A 170 -10.63 5.12 -8.42
CA PHE A 170 -9.38 4.53 -7.98
C PHE A 170 -8.22 4.82 -8.94
N PRO A 171 -8.33 4.60 -10.27
CA PRO A 171 -7.30 5.05 -11.18
C PRO A 171 -7.01 6.55 -11.11
N ALA A 172 -8.01 7.39 -10.81
CA ALA A 172 -7.81 8.83 -10.63
C ALA A 172 -6.84 9.13 -9.48
N MET A 173 -7.05 8.45 -8.36
CA MET A 173 -6.19 8.51 -7.17
C MET A 173 -4.77 8.05 -7.51
N VAL A 174 -4.62 6.93 -8.22
CA VAL A 174 -3.31 6.43 -8.66
C VAL A 174 -2.61 7.43 -9.59
N GLY A 175 -3.34 7.98 -10.57
CA GLY A 175 -2.82 8.96 -11.53
C GLY A 175 -2.27 10.22 -10.87
N ASN A 176 -2.85 10.64 -9.74
CA ASN A 176 -2.34 11.75 -8.95
C ASN A 176 -0.96 11.43 -8.32
N HIS A 177 -0.79 10.23 -7.76
CA HIS A 177 0.50 9.80 -7.21
C HIS A 177 1.59 9.69 -8.28
N VAL A 178 1.22 9.21 -9.48
CA VAL A 178 2.13 9.08 -10.61
C VAL A 178 2.53 10.45 -11.17
N ALA A 179 1.59 11.40 -11.25
CA ALA A 179 1.87 12.76 -11.72
C ALA A 179 2.94 13.47 -10.87
N ASP A 180 2.85 13.38 -9.54
CA ASP A 180 3.86 13.93 -8.61
C ASP A 180 5.27 13.34 -8.88
N ILE A 181 5.34 12.07 -9.30
CA ILE A 181 6.61 11.40 -9.61
C ILE A 181 7.14 11.88 -10.97
N VAL A 182 6.29 11.95 -11.99
CA VAL A 182 6.70 12.40 -13.33
C VAL A 182 7.12 13.87 -13.32
N GLU A 183 6.43 14.74 -12.58
CA GLU A 183 6.82 16.14 -12.40
C GLU A 183 8.22 16.25 -11.76
N LYS A 184 8.53 15.37 -10.81
CA LYS A 184 9.80 15.39 -10.09
C LYS A 184 10.98 14.78 -10.88
N TYR A 185 10.74 13.70 -11.62
CA TYR A 185 11.82 12.90 -12.24
C TYR A 185 11.89 13.05 -13.76
N GLY A 186 10.86 13.61 -14.40
CA GLY A 186 10.75 13.72 -15.84
C GLY A 186 10.14 12.47 -16.49
N LYS A 187 9.35 12.69 -17.54
CA LYS A 187 8.60 11.66 -18.27
C LYS A 187 9.50 10.61 -18.92
N ASP A 188 10.64 11.02 -19.46
CA ASP A 188 11.57 10.16 -20.22
C ASP A 188 12.75 9.66 -19.37
N SER A 189 12.60 9.66 -18.04
CA SER A 189 13.69 9.29 -17.13
C SER A 189 14.00 7.80 -17.08
N GLY A 190 13.11 6.94 -17.59
CA GLY A 190 13.16 5.49 -17.42
C GLY A 190 12.96 5.03 -15.95
N LEU A 191 12.71 5.98 -15.04
CA LEU A 191 12.51 5.74 -13.61
C LEU A 191 11.04 5.49 -13.25
N VAL A 192 10.13 5.60 -14.22
CA VAL A 192 8.70 5.29 -14.12
C VAL A 192 8.32 4.52 -15.39
N PRO A 193 7.52 3.44 -15.30
CA PRO A 193 7.07 2.71 -16.47
C PRO A 193 6.30 3.58 -17.47
N ASP A 194 6.56 3.39 -18.77
CA ASP A 194 5.89 4.14 -19.85
C ASP A 194 4.37 4.05 -19.79
N ALA A 195 3.84 2.90 -19.37
CA ALA A 195 2.41 2.71 -19.18
C ALA A 195 1.80 3.75 -18.22
N LEU A 196 2.54 4.14 -17.17
CA LEU A 196 2.10 5.12 -16.19
C LEU A 196 2.34 6.56 -16.64
N THR A 197 3.45 6.83 -17.32
CA THR A 197 3.75 8.17 -17.84
C THR A 197 2.78 8.54 -18.97
N ASN A 198 2.43 7.61 -19.85
CA ASN A 198 1.44 7.79 -20.90
C ASN A 198 0.02 7.93 -20.34
N TYR A 199 -0.31 7.19 -19.28
CA TYR A 199 -1.61 7.28 -18.61
C TYR A 199 -1.91 8.70 -18.09
N ILE A 200 -0.93 9.38 -17.49
CA ILE A 200 -1.16 10.69 -16.87
C ILE A 200 -1.13 11.88 -17.83
N GLU A 201 -0.78 11.72 -19.11
CA GLU A 201 -0.64 12.83 -20.06
C GLU A 201 -1.94 13.64 -20.24
N ARG A 202 -3.09 12.97 -20.08
CA ARG A 202 -4.42 13.58 -20.26
C ARG A 202 -5.00 14.15 -18.96
N ARG A 203 -4.28 14.04 -17.84
CA ARG A 203 -4.73 14.48 -16.52
C ARG A 203 -4.75 16.01 -16.42
N ARG A 204 -5.82 16.57 -15.84
CA ARG A 204 -6.02 18.03 -15.70
C ARG A 204 -5.95 18.55 -14.26
N GLY A 205 -6.00 17.68 -13.24
CA GLY A 205 -6.00 18.06 -11.82
C GLY A 205 -6.36 16.90 -10.88
N TYR A 206 -6.42 17.16 -9.57
CA TYR A 206 -6.95 16.25 -8.55
C TYR A 206 -7.32 17.02 -7.28
N ASP A 207 -8.50 16.73 -6.70
CA ASP A 207 -8.95 17.33 -5.44
C ASP A 207 -8.73 16.36 -4.27
N TYR A 208 -7.85 16.74 -3.33
CA TYR A 208 -7.53 15.95 -2.14
C TYR A 208 -8.67 15.92 -1.10
N SER A 209 -9.62 16.86 -1.13
CA SER A 209 -10.77 16.85 -0.21
C SER A 209 -11.79 15.76 -0.55
N LYS A 210 -11.77 15.29 -1.80
CA LYS A 210 -12.59 14.18 -2.32
C LYS A 210 -11.75 12.91 -2.57
N HIS A 211 -10.72 12.69 -1.76
CA HIS A 211 -9.85 11.53 -1.88
C HIS A 211 -10.66 10.25 -1.60
N GLY A 212 -10.58 9.27 -2.50
CA GLY A 212 -11.33 8.01 -2.41
C GLY A 212 -12.76 8.08 -2.97
N GLN A 213 -13.24 9.23 -3.47
CA GLN A 213 -14.65 9.39 -3.84
C GLN A 213 -14.91 9.32 -5.35
N SER A 214 -16.04 8.71 -5.73
CA SER A 214 -16.53 8.54 -7.12
C SER A 214 -17.10 9.79 -7.76
N ASP A 215 -17.28 10.87 -7.01
CA ASP A 215 -17.73 12.19 -7.47
C ASP A 215 -16.59 13.23 -7.56
N ASN A 216 -15.34 12.76 -7.63
CA ASN A 216 -14.18 13.63 -7.88
C ASN A 216 -14.33 14.31 -9.26
N PRO A 217 -14.12 15.64 -9.38
CA PRO A 217 -14.40 16.36 -10.64
C PRO A 217 -13.39 16.08 -11.76
N TYR A 218 -12.30 15.33 -11.52
CA TYR A 218 -11.21 15.11 -12.48
C TYR A 218 -11.13 13.66 -12.97
N LEU A 219 -12.23 13.09 -13.47
CA LEU A 219 -12.30 11.67 -13.90
C LEU A 219 -12.30 11.47 -15.42
N ASP A 220 -12.55 12.51 -16.22
CA ASP A 220 -12.87 12.41 -17.66
C ASP A 220 -11.81 11.75 -18.56
N PHE A 221 -10.57 11.59 -18.08
CA PHE A 221 -9.48 10.98 -18.83
C PHE A 221 -9.32 9.47 -18.58
N ILE A 222 -10.07 8.91 -17.63
CA ILE A 222 -9.98 7.51 -17.23
C ILE A 222 -10.90 6.69 -18.13
N THR A 223 -10.31 5.78 -18.91
CA THR A 223 -11.07 4.89 -19.79
C THR A 223 -11.46 3.60 -19.04
N PRO A 224 -12.53 2.91 -19.47
CA PRO A 224 -12.91 1.60 -18.91
C PRO A 224 -11.75 0.61 -18.85
N ASP A 225 -10.93 0.53 -19.91
CA ASP A 225 -9.76 -0.35 -19.97
C ASP A 225 -8.74 -0.06 -18.87
N VAL A 226 -8.55 1.21 -18.49
CA VAL A 226 -7.67 1.58 -17.37
C VAL A 226 -8.25 1.11 -16.05
N VAL A 227 -9.57 1.28 -15.85
CA VAL A 227 -10.24 0.81 -14.62
C VAL A 227 -10.13 -0.71 -14.49
N GLU A 228 -10.43 -1.46 -15.55
CA GLU A 228 -10.28 -2.93 -15.59
C GLU A 228 -8.82 -3.38 -15.40
N SER A 229 -7.87 -2.58 -15.86
CA SER A 229 -6.45 -2.84 -15.68
C SER A 229 -6.00 -2.65 -14.23
N PHE A 230 -6.47 -1.59 -13.56
CA PHE A 230 -6.01 -1.20 -12.23
C PHE A 230 -6.82 -1.84 -11.09
N CYS A 231 -8.02 -2.36 -11.37
CA CYS A 231 -8.93 -3.00 -10.41
C CYS A 231 -9.12 -4.50 -10.70
N VAL A 232 -9.89 -5.18 -9.85
CA VAL A 232 -10.29 -6.59 -10.02
C VAL A 232 -11.82 -6.66 -10.16
N LEU A 233 -12.32 -6.80 -11.38
CA LEU A 233 -13.74 -6.62 -11.70
C LEU A 233 -14.30 -7.81 -12.46
N GLY A 234 -15.62 -8.02 -12.36
CA GLY A 234 -16.37 -8.97 -13.19
C GLY A 234 -16.94 -10.14 -12.41
N GLU A 235 -17.00 -11.30 -13.04
CA GLU A 235 -17.49 -12.52 -12.40
C GLU A 235 -16.39 -13.18 -11.54
N PRO A 236 -16.71 -14.11 -10.62
CA PRO A 236 -15.70 -14.77 -9.79
C PRO A 236 -14.53 -15.38 -10.58
N ALA A 237 -14.78 -15.91 -11.78
CA ALA A 237 -13.75 -16.43 -12.67
C ALA A 237 -12.76 -15.35 -13.15
N ASP A 238 -13.24 -14.13 -13.41
CA ASP A 238 -12.40 -12.98 -13.79
C ASP A 238 -11.49 -12.57 -12.62
N HIS A 239 -12.04 -12.56 -11.40
CA HIS A 239 -11.28 -12.26 -10.19
C HIS A 239 -10.16 -13.28 -9.97
N ILE A 240 -10.47 -14.58 -10.06
CA ILE A 240 -9.49 -15.67 -9.93
C ILE A 240 -8.41 -15.52 -11.01
N ALA A 241 -8.79 -15.29 -12.27
CA ALA A 241 -7.85 -15.15 -13.36
C ALA A 241 -6.91 -13.95 -13.18
N LYS A 242 -7.44 -12.81 -12.72
CA LYS A 242 -6.65 -11.61 -12.43
C LYS A 242 -5.71 -11.82 -11.25
N ILE A 243 -6.17 -12.43 -10.16
CA ILE A 243 -5.36 -12.69 -8.97
C ILE A 243 -4.25 -13.70 -9.28
N ARG A 244 -4.49 -14.72 -10.11
CA ARG A 244 -3.42 -15.62 -10.60
C ARG A 244 -2.35 -14.88 -11.40
N LYS A 245 -2.74 -13.94 -12.27
CA LYS A 245 -1.76 -13.09 -12.98
C LYS A 245 -0.95 -12.22 -12.02
N LEU A 246 -1.57 -11.71 -10.96
CA LEU A 246 -0.86 -10.97 -9.91
C LEU A 246 0.13 -11.89 -9.17
N GLU A 247 -0.28 -13.10 -8.82
CA GLU A 247 0.58 -14.12 -8.20
C GLU A 247 1.78 -14.47 -9.10
N GLU A 248 1.56 -14.73 -10.39
CA GLU A 248 2.62 -14.96 -11.40
C GLU A 248 3.57 -13.76 -11.53
N ALA A 249 3.07 -12.54 -11.33
CA ALA A 249 3.85 -11.31 -11.29
C ALA A 249 4.63 -11.11 -9.96
N GLY A 250 4.51 -12.02 -9.00
CA GLY A 250 5.19 -11.98 -7.70
C GLY A 250 4.43 -11.24 -6.61
N VAL A 251 3.15 -10.92 -6.81
CA VAL A 251 2.28 -10.41 -5.74
C VAL A 251 1.99 -11.53 -4.77
N THR A 252 2.29 -11.30 -3.50
CA THR A 252 2.10 -12.28 -2.42
C THR A 252 0.80 -12.07 -1.63
N GLN A 253 0.17 -10.91 -1.80
CA GLN A 253 -1.06 -10.57 -1.09
C GLN A 253 -1.94 -9.65 -1.96
N PHE A 254 -3.20 -10.00 -2.11
CA PHE A 254 -4.22 -9.10 -2.65
C PHE A 254 -5.03 -8.50 -1.50
N ASN A 255 -5.14 -7.17 -1.46
CA ASN A 255 -5.95 -6.44 -0.49
C ASN A 255 -7.12 -5.75 -1.22
N ILE A 256 -8.33 -6.02 -0.74
CA ILE A 256 -9.54 -5.45 -1.32
C ILE A 256 -9.76 -4.06 -0.74
N TYR A 257 -9.82 -3.06 -1.62
CA TYR A 257 -10.30 -1.72 -1.27
C TYR A 257 -11.83 -1.74 -1.24
N LEU A 258 -12.41 -1.65 -0.05
CA LEU A 258 -13.86 -1.69 0.19
C LEU A 258 -14.40 -0.28 0.38
N ASP A 259 -14.56 0.44 -0.73
CA ASP A 259 -15.07 1.82 -0.75
C ASP A 259 -15.86 2.09 -2.04
N SER A 260 -16.63 1.09 -2.48
CA SER A 260 -17.32 1.14 -3.78
C SER A 260 -18.74 0.58 -3.71
N GLY A 261 -19.28 0.36 -2.51
CA GLY A 261 -20.56 -0.26 -2.25
C GLY A 261 -20.51 -1.78 -2.28
N GLN A 262 -21.54 -2.42 -1.72
CA GLN A 262 -21.67 -3.88 -1.59
C GLN A 262 -20.57 -4.53 -0.75
N GLU A 263 -19.99 -3.83 0.21
CA GLU A 263 -18.80 -4.27 0.94
C GLU A 263 -18.98 -5.64 1.61
N GLU A 264 -20.12 -5.86 2.27
CA GLU A 264 -20.44 -7.14 2.92
C GLU A 264 -20.57 -8.26 1.88
N GLU A 265 -21.22 -8.02 0.74
CA GLU A 265 -21.40 -9.02 -0.30
C GLU A 265 -20.09 -9.31 -1.04
N ILE A 266 -19.24 -8.31 -1.26
CA ILE A 266 -17.91 -8.51 -1.83
C ILE A 266 -17.08 -9.40 -0.91
N ILE A 267 -17.05 -9.12 0.41
CA ILE A 267 -16.34 -9.98 1.37
C ILE A 267 -16.91 -11.40 1.33
N ALA A 268 -18.24 -11.56 1.35
CA ALA A 268 -18.89 -12.86 1.33
C ALA A 268 -18.60 -13.63 0.03
N GLY A 269 -18.64 -12.97 -1.12
CA GLY A 269 -18.30 -13.54 -2.43
C GLY A 269 -16.85 -14.00 -2.51
N TYR A 270 -15.90 -13.22 -1.97
CA TYR A 270 -14.51 -13.67 -1.89
C TYR A 270 -14.36 -14.95 -1.03
N GLY A 271 -15.08 -15.02 0.10
CA GLY A 271 -15.06 -16.19 0.97
C GLY A 271 -15.65 -17.45 0.33
N ARG A 272 -16.72 -17.31 -0.45
CA ARG A 272 -17.41 -18.44 -1.09
C ARG A 272 -16.74 -18.86 -2.40
N ASP A 273 -16.37 -17.90 -3.25
CA ASP A 273 -16.19 -18.16 -4.68
C ASP A 273 -14.74 -17.92 -5.15
N VAL A 274 -13.94 -17.12 -4.43
CA VAL A 274 -12.57 -16.77 -4.86
C VAL A 274 -11.49 -17.45 -4.02
N ILE A 275 -11.49 -17.25 -2.70
CA ILE A 275 -10.46 -17.79 -1.79
C ILE A 275 -10.30 -19.32 -1.89
N PRO A 276 -11.36 -20.13 -2.04
CA PRO A 276 -11.22 -21.58 -2.19
C PRO A 276 -10.38 -21.99 -3.41
N ALA A 277 -10.31 -21.18 -4.46
CA ALA A 277 -9.51 -21.47 -5.66
C ALA A 277 -7.98 -21.34 -5.45
N PHE A 278 -7.56 -20.77 -4.32
CA PHE A 278 -6.16 -20.55 -3.93
C PHE A 278 -5.76 -21.35 -2.68
N SER A 279 -6.72 -22.03 -2.05
CA SER A 279 -6.43 -22.93 -0.94
C SER A 279 -5.91 -24.24 -1.53
N SER A 280 -4.65 -24.58 -1.25
CA SER A 280 -4.12 -25.91 -1.57
C SER A 280 -4.95 -26.97 -0.85
N HIS A 281 -5.34 -28.04 -1.57
CA HIS A 281 -5.66 -29.32 -0.93
C HIS A 281 -4.37 -29.97 -0.41
#